data_AF-X1E6Q3-F1
#
_entry.id   AF-X1E6Q3-F1
#
_cell.length_a   1.000
_cell.length_b   1.000
_cell.length_c   1.000
_cell.angle_alpha   90.00
_cell.angle_beta   90.00
_cell.angle_gamma   90.00
#
_symmetry.space_group_name_H-M   'P 1'
#
loop_
_entity.id
_entity.type
_entity.pdbx_description
1 polymer ?
#
loop_
_entity_poly.entity_id
_entity_poly.type
_entity_poly.pdbx_seq_one_letter_code
_entity_poly.pdbx_strand_id
1 'polypeptide(L)'
;MQGRWTYQKITPVTIDLKENLKRLEIDQFHLVDMALLIGTDYFPGIRNIGPKHAYKFIKKHRFIENVIKEEKGSYDFSTLNSEVIASVRKIFLLPEVLMDYTNLSWNYPNEQQTLNLLCEDHHLNRERVESNLKKLTKNYEKCQVFFSNKTRNPNTKQETFDSIFST
;
A
#
# COMPACT_ATOMS: atom_id res chain seq x y z
N MET A 1 -20.71 26.29 -4.11
CA MET A 1 -20.78 25.30 -3.01
C MET A 1 -20.30 25.97 -1.75
N GLN A 2 -21.15 26.16 -0.73
CA GLN A 2 -20.73 26.70 0.57
C GLN A 2 -19.92 25.64 1.32
N GLY A 3 -18.62 25.89 1.53
CA GLY A 3 -17.79 25.02 2.36
C GLY A 3 -18.23 25.08 3.82
N ARG A 4 -18.42 23.93 4.47
CA ARG A 4 -18.60 23.84 5.92
C ARG A 4 -17.21 23.71 6.55
N TRP A 5 -16.90 24.57 7.50
CA TRP A 5 -15.71 24.44 8.33
C TRP A 5 -15.91 23.25 9.28
N THR A 6 -15.25 22.14 9.02
CA THR A 6 -15.22 20.98 9.92
C THR A 6 -13.79 20.76 10.39
N TYR A 7 -13.63 20.47 11.67
CA TYR A 7 -12.35 20.05 12.23
C TYR A 7 -12.35 18.53 12.37
N GLN A 8 -11.45 17.85 11.66
CA GLN A 8 -11.27 16.41 11.76
C GLN A 8 -9.85 16.10 12.21
N LYS A 9 -9.70 15.48 13.37
CA LYS A 9 -8.41 14.99 13.85
C LYS A 9 -8.07 13.70 13.10
N ILE A 10 -7.00 13.72 12.30
CA ILE A 10 -6.48 12.53 11.63
C ILE A 10 -5.65 11.73 12.64
N THR A 11 -6.01 10.46 12.84
CA THR A 11 -5.28 9.52 13.70
C THR A 11 -4.71 8.38 12.85
N PRO A 12 -3.53 7.82 13.19
CA PRO A 12 -3.00 6.65 12.50
C PRO A 12 -3.98 5.47 12.56
N VAL A 13 -4.08 4.73 11.45
CA VAL A 13 -4.90 3.52 11.31
C VAL A 13 -4.00 2.38 10.87
N THR A 14 -4.16 1.22 11.50
CA THR A 14 -3.48 -0.02 11.11
C THR A 14 -4.48 -0.96 10.47
N ILE A 15 -4.11 -1.59 9.36
CA ILE A 15 -4.93 -2.59 8.67
C ILE A 15 -4.10 -3.88 8.56
N ASP A 16 -4.64 -4.97 9.10
CA ASP A 16 -4.00 -6.29 9.02
C ASP A 16 -4.57 -7.10 7.84
N LEU A 17 -3.72 -7.44 6.86
CA LEU A 17 -4.15 -8.19 5.69
C LEU A 17 -4.70 -9.57 6.05
N LYS A 18 -3.99 -10.32 6.91
CA LYS A 18 -4.32 -11.71 7.24
C LYS A 18 -5.65 -11.80 7.98
N GLU A 19 -5.87 -10.93 8.95
CA GLU A 19 -7.13 -10.84 9.71
C GLU A 19 -8.30 -10.51 8.78
N ASN A 20 -8.12 -9.55 7.87
CA ASN A 20 -9.17 -9.13 6.94
C ASN A 20 -9.51 -10.21 5.91
N LEU A 21 -8.51 -10.88 5.33
CA LEU A 21 -8.71 -11.99 4.40
C LEU A 21 -9.47 -13.14 5.08
N LYS A 22 -9.08 -13.50 6.31
CA LYS A 22 -9.77 -14.51 7.11
C LYS A 22 -11.23 -14.12 7.39
N ARG A 23 -11.47 -12.89 7.81
CA ARG A 23 -12.82 -12.37 8.13
C ARG A 23 -13.73 -12.35 6.90
N LEU A 24 -13.18 -12.02 5.74
CA LEU A 24 -13.92 -12.00 4.47
C LEU A 24 -13.96 -13.37 3.78
N GLU A 25 -13.27 -14.38 4.34
CA GLU A 25 -13.17 -15.73 3.77
C GLU A 25 -12.78 -15.71 2.27
N ILE A 26 -11.75 -14.93 1.98
CA ILE A 26 -11.10 -14.81 0.67
C ILE A 26 -9.59 -14.92 0.85
N ASP A 27 -8.88 -15.23 -0.22
CA ASP A 27 -7.42 -15.13 -0.25
C ASP A 27 -6.98 -13.85 -0.98
N GLN A 28 -5.65 -13.65 -1.07
CA GLN A 28 -5.09 -12.48 -1.73
C GLN A 28 -5.40 -12.45 -3.24
N PHE A 29 -5.51 -13.60 -3.91
CA PHE A 29 -5.85 -13.67 -5.33
C PHE A 29 -7.26 -13.14 -5.57
N HIS A 30 -8.23 -13.61 -4.78
CA HIS A 30 -9.60 -13.11 -4.77
C HIS A 30 -9.66 -11.60 -4.48
N LEU A 31 -8.83 -11.10 -3.56
CA LEU A 31 -8.75 -9.66 -3.26
C LEU A 31 -8.27 -8.84 -4.47
N VAL A 32 -7.28 -9.34 -5.21
CA VAL A 32 -6.80 -8.70 -6.46
C VAL A 32 -7.88 -8.72 -7.53
N ASP A 33 -8.58 -9.83 -7.70
CA ASP A 33 -9.70 -9.92 -8.65
C ASP A 33 -10.85 -8.98 -8.27
N MET A 34 -11.15 -8.82 -6.97
CA MET A 34 -12.09 -7.81 -6.50
C MET A 34 -11.62 -6.39 -6.84
N ALA A 35 -10.33 -6.09 -6.65
CA ALA A 35 -9.77 -4.78 -6.97
C ALA A 35 -9.86 -4.48 -8.47
N LEU A 36 -9.62 -5.46 -9.34
CA LEU A 36 -9.83 -5.35 -10.79
C LEU A 36 -11.28 -5.00 -11.16
N LEU A 37 -12.25 -5.62 -10.49
CA LEU A 37 -13.67 -5.31 -10.72
C LEU A 37 -14.06 -3.90 -10.26
N ILE A 38 -13.48 -3.42 -9.14
CA ILE A 38 -13.78 -2.12 -8.54
C ILE A 38 -13.08 -0.97 -9.29
N GLY A 39 -11.82 -1.18 -9.64
CA GLY A 39 -10.90 -0.18 -10.17
C GLY A 39 -9.60 -0.09 -9.37
N THR A 40 -8.50 0.06 -10.10
CA THR A 40 -7.13 0.23 -9.62
C THR A 40 -6.44 1.33 -10.43
N ASP A 41 -5.23 1.73 -10.04
CA ASP A 41 -4.43 2.68 -10.84
C ASP A 41 -4.02 2.12 -12.21
N TYR A 42 -4.10 0.79 -12.41
CA TYR A 42 -3.73 0.10 -13.66
C TYR A 42 -4.93 -0.26 -14.53
N PHE A 43 -6.15 -0.21 -13.99
CA PHE A 43 -7.38 -0.52 -14.71
C PHE A 43 -8.57 0.21 -14.06
N PRO A 44 -9.38 0.99 -14.80
CA PRO A 44 -10.43 1.85 -14.23
C PRO A 44 -11.57 1.09 -13.52
N GLY A 45 -11.66 -0.23 -13.67
CA GLY A 45 -12.71 -1.05 -13.08
C GLY A 45 -13.92 -1.20 -13.98
N ILE A 46 -14.92 -1.94 -13.50
CA ILE A 46 -16.17 -2.18 -14.22
C ILE A 46 -17.24 -1.24 -13.69
N ARG A 47 -17.85 -0.48 -14.60
CA ARG A 47 -18.88 0.50 -14.25
C ARG A 47 -20.02 -0.18 -13.46
N ASN A 48 -20.45 0.47 -12.39
CA ASN A 48 -21.50 -0.01 -11.46
C ASN A 48 -21.15 -1.25 -10.63
N ILE A 49 -19.90 -1.70 -10.64
CA ILE A 49 -19.40 -2.71 -9.71
C ILE A 49 -18.56 -2.04 -8.61
N GLY A 50 -19.18 -1.86 -7.44
CA GLY A 50 -18.48 -1.38 -6.24
C GLY A 50 -18.03 -2.54 -5.33
N PRO A 51 -17.39 -2.23 -4.17
CA PRO A 51 -16.81 -3.25 -3.29
C PRO A 51 -17.76 -4.36 -2.84
N LYS A 52 -19.03 -4.01 -2.55
CA LYS A 52 -20.06 -4.97 -2.16
C LYS A 52 -20.42 -5.94 -3.29
N HIS A 53 -20.53 -5.45 -4.53
CA HIS A 53 -20.83 -6.30 -5.69
C HIS A 53 -19.62 -7.16 -6.06
N ALA A 54 -18.42 -6.59 -6.10
CA ALA A 54 -17.19 -7.33 -6.36
C ALA A 54 -17.01 -8.49 -5.37
N TYR A 55 -17.19 -8.23 -4.07
CA TYR A 55 -17.15 -9.27 -3.05
C TYR A 55 -18.18 -10.38 -3.29
N LYS A 56 -19.44 -10.02 -3.57
CA LYS A 56 -20.51 -11.00 -3.84
C LYS A 56 -20.19 -11.85 -5.08
N PHE A 57 -19.71 -11.23 -6.16
CA PHE A 57 -19.36 -11.94 -7.38
C PHE A 57 -18.20 -12.89 -7.17
N ILE A 58 -17.13 -12.46 -6.50
CA ILE A 58 -15.97 -13.31 -6.25
C ILE A 58 -16.31 -14.45 -5.27
N LYS A 59 -17.13 -14.23 -4.24
CA LYS A 59 -17.62 -15.32 -3.38
C LYS A 59 -18.47 -16.35 -4.12
N LYS A 60 -19.29 -15.91 -5.09
CA LYS A 60 -20.19 -16.77 -5.87
C LYS A 60 -19.44 -17.54 -6.98
N HIS A 61 -18.64 -16.83 -7.76
CA HIS A 61 -18.07 -17.30 -9.03
C HIS A 61 -16.60 -17.70 -8.93
N ARG A 62 -15.94 -17.37 -7.81
CA ARG A 62 -14.53 -17.60 -7.48
C ARG A 62 -13.54 -16.81 -8.34
N PHE A 63 -13.59 -16.96 -9.65
CA PHE A 63 -12.65 -16.35 -10.58
C PHE A 63 -13.29 -15.22 -11.39
N ILE A 64 -12.55 -14.15 -11.66
CA ILE A 64 -13.04 -13.03 -12.46
C ILE A 64 -13.51 -13.47 -13.86
N GLU A 65 -12.89 -14.50 -14.44
CA GLU A 65 -13.29 -15.09 -15.73
C GLU A 65 -14.71 -15.65 -15.69
N ASN A 66 -15.10 -16.28 -14.57
CA ASN A 66 -16.46 -16.77 -14.37
C ASN A 66 -17.43 -15.61 -14.15
N VAL A 67 -17.01 -14.55 -13.45
CA VAL A 67 -17.82 -13.32 -13.29
C VAL A 67 -18.15 -12.72 -14.66
N ILE A 68 -17.14 -12.57 -15.53
CA ILE A 68 -17.32 -12.04 -16.89
C ILE A 68 -18.30 -12.93 -17.67
N LYS A 69 -18.14 -14.25 -17.61
CA LYS A 69 -19.00 -15.19 -18.34
C LYS A 69 -20.47 -15.11 -17.91
N GLU A 70 -20.72 -15.08 -16.60
CA GLU A 70 -22.07 -15.17 -16.03
C GLU A 70 -22.78 -13.81 -15.93
N GLU A 71 -22.04 -12.71 -15.76
CA GLU A 71 -22.62 -11.38 -15.50
C GLU A 71 -22.57 -10.43 -16.72
N LYS A 72 -22.02 -10.86 -17.87
CA LYS A 72 -21.93 -10.06 -19.12
C LYS A 72 -23.27 -9.53 -19.67
N GLY A 73 -24.39 -10.10 -19.24
CA GLY A 73 -25.72 -9.59 -19.62
C GLY A 73 -26.12 -8.31 -18.87
N SER A 74 -25.50 -8.07 -17.71
CA SER A 74 -25.84 -6.96 -16.80
C SER A 74 -24.74 -5.89 -16.71
N TYR A 75 -23.50 -6.24 -17.06
CA TYR A 75 -22.33 -5.36 -16.97
C TYR A 75 -21.48 -5.46 -18.23
N ASP A 76 -20.84 -4.35 -18.60
CA ASP A 76 -19.92 -4.28 -19.73
C ASP A 76 -18.49 -4.62 -19.27
N PHE A 77 -18.00 -5.77 -19.73
CA PHE A 77 -16.64 -6.26 -19.48
C PHE A 77 -15.74 -6.15 -20.72
N SER A 78 -16.16 -5.46 -21.78
CA SER A 78 -15.43 -5.39 -23.06
C SER A 78 -13.99 -4.88 -22.91
N THR A 79 -13.74 -4.03 -21.91
CA THR A 79 -12.42 -3.46 -21.60
C THR A 79 -11.54 -4.36 -20.73
N LEU A 80 -12.12 -5.38 -20.10
CA LEU A 80 -11.43 -6.31 -19.20
C LEU A 80 -11.12 -7.61 -19.94
N ASN A 81 -10.06 -7.58 -20.74
CA ASN A 81 -9.58 -8.76 -21.47
C ASN A 81 -8.53 -9.55 -20.66
N SER A 82 -8.17 -10.73 -21.17
CA SER A 82 -7.22 -11.63 -20.50
C SER A 82 -5.83 -11.03 -20.31
N GLU A 83 -5.36 -10.17 -21.23
CA GLU A 83 -4.05 -9.51 -21.12
C GLU A 83 -4.04 -8.49 -19.97
N VAL A 84 -5.12 -7.72 -19.81
CA VAL A 84 -5.30 -6.78 -18.69
C VAL A 84 -5.37 -7.55 -17.38
N ILE A 85 -6.17 -8.62 -17.30
CA ILE A 85 -6.28 -9.43 -16.08
C ILE A 85 -4.91 -10.01 -15.70
N ALA A 86 -4.19 -10.61 -16.65
CA ALA A 86 -2.89 -11.22 -16.40
C ALA A 86 -1.84 -10.18 -15.97
N SER A 87 -1.78 -9.03 -16.64
CA SER A 87 -0.80 -7.98 -16.33
C SER A 87 -1.03 -7.38 -14.94
N VAL A 88 -2.27 -7.08 -14.58
CA VAL A 88 -2.60 -6.55 -13.25
C VAL A 88 -2.36 -7.60 -12.15
N ARG A 89 -2.77 -8.86 -12.37
CA ARG A 89 -2.45 -9.95 -11.42
C ARG A 89 -0.95 -10.09 -11.22
N LYS A 90 -0.14 -10.01 -12.28
CA LYS A 90 1.32 -10.05 -12.17
C LYS A 90 1.84 -8.90 -11.30
N ILE A 91 1.41 -7.67 -11.55
CA ILE A 91 1.84 -6.49 -10.79
C ILE A 91 1.54 -6.65 -9.28
N PHE A 92 0.36 -7.16 -8.92
CA PHE A 92 -0.05 -7.26 -7.50
C PHE A 92 0.41 -8.54 -6.79
N LEU A 93 0.53 -9.67 -7.49
CA LEU A 93 0.85 -10.97 -6.89
C LEU A 93 2.34 -11.32 -7.01
N LEU A 94 3.00 -10.83 -8.06
CA LEU A 94 4.40 -11.06 -8.38
C LEU A 94 5.12 -9.72 -8.68
N PRO A 95 5.07 -8.74 -7.74
CA PRO A 95 5.76 -7.47 -7.93
C PRO A 95 7.27 -7.69 -7.97
N GLU A 96 7.96 -6.90 -8.80
CA GLU A 96 9.41 -6.82 -8.76
C GLU A 96 9.83 -6.13 -7.46
N VAL A 97 10.44 -6.90 -6.56
CA VAL A 97 10.87 -6.43 -5.25
C VAL A 97 12.36 -6.67 -5.06
N LEU A 98 13.00 -5.76 -4.33
CA LEU A 98 14.35 -5.97 -3.83
C LEU A 98 14.29 -6.97 -2.67
N MET A 99 14.74 -8.20 -2.92
CA MET A 99 14.70 -9.31 -1.94
C MET A 99 15.74 -9.14 -0.84
N ASP A 100 16.90 -8.59 -1.17
CA ASP A 100 18.00 -8.38 -0.22
C ASP A 100 18.19 -6.88 0.04
N TYR A 101 18.04 -6.48 1.31
CA TYR A 101 18.31 -5.14 1.82
C TYR A 101 19.23 -5.25 3.03
N THR A 102 20.48 -5.67 2.82
CA THR A 102 21.42 -5.95 3.93
C THR A 102 21.68 -4.77 4.86
N ASN A 103 21.57 -3.52 4.41
CA ASN A 103 22.08 -2.36 5.15
C ASN A 103 21.10 -1.18 5.26
N LEU A 104 19.99 -1.36 5.99
CA LEU A 104 19.21 -0.21 6.47
C LEU A 104 19.89 0.40 7.69
N SER A 105 20.60 1.52 7.50
CA SER A 105 21.23 2.28 8.57
C SER A 105 20.65 3.69 8.70
N TRP A 106 20.58 4.17 9.93
CA TRP A 106 20.25 5.55 10.23
C TRP A 106 21.53 6.32 10.51
N ASN A 107 21.93 7.22 9.60
CA ASN A 107 23.09 8.09 9.78
C ASN A 107 22.73 9.32 10.62
N TYR A 108 23.73 9.90 11.29
CA TYR A 108 23.53 11.12 12.07
C TYR A 108 23.12 12.28 11.13
N PRO A 109 22.14 13.13 11.51
CA PRO A 109 21.71 14.23 10.68
C PRO A 109 22.85 15.21 10.37
N ASN A 110 23.05 15.54 9.09
CA ASN A 110 24.01 16.57 8.70
C ASN A 110 23.35 17.95 8.84
N GLU A 111 23.66 18.66 9.93
CA GLU A 111 22.98 19.91 10.26
C GLU A 111 23.22 21.00 9.22
N GLN A 112 24.47 21.18 8.78
CA GLN A 112 24.83 22.22 7.81
C GLN A 112 24.16 22.00 6.46
N GLN A 113 24.21 20.77 5.93
CA GLN A 113 23.57 20.46 4.64
C GLN A 113 22.05 20.60 4.73
N THR A 114 21.46 20.24 5.87
CA THR A 114 20.02 20.41 6.08
C THR A 114 19.63 21.88 6.07
N LEU A 115 20.39 22.75 6.72
CA LEU A 115 20.12 24.19 6.72
C LEU A 115 20.32 24.81 5.34
N ASN A 116 21.37 24.43 4.62
CA ASN A 116 21.61 24.90 3.26
C ASN A 116 20.43 24.55 2.34
N LEU A 117 20.06 23.27 2.29
CA LEU A 117 18.95 22.82 1.44
C LEU A 117 17.62 23.49 1.82
N LEU A 118 17.26 23.48 3.11
CA LEU A 118 15.93 23.91 3.53
C LEU A 118 15.79 25.43 3.62
N CYS A 119 16.83 26.14 4.06
CA CYS A 119 16.74 27.58 4.32
C CYS A 119 17.31 28.40 3.16
N GLU A 120 18.42 27.99 2.55
CA GLU A 120 19.04 28.74 1.46
C GLU A 120 18.37 28.40 0.13
N ASP A 121 18.24 27.11 -0.22
CA ASP A 121 17.67 26.70 -1.52
C ASP A 121 16.14 26.74 -1.55
N HIS A 122 15.49 26.40 -0.43
CA HIS A 122 14.03 26.32 -0.32
C HIS A 122 13.38 27.43 0.53
N HIS A 123 14.17 28.39 1.04
CA HIS A 123 13.68 29.59 1.74
C HIS A 123 12.73 29.32 2.92
N LEU A 124 12.88 28.19 3.62
CA LEU A 124 12.12 27.92 4.83
C LEU A 124 12.60 28.80 6.00
N ASN A 125 11.72 29.02 6.97
CA ASN A 125 12.06 29.78 8.17
C ASN A 125 13.18 29.09 8.96
N ARG A 126 14.36 29.73 9.00
CA ARG A 126 15.58 29.19 9.60
C ARG A 126 15.42 28.82 11.07
N GLU A 127 14.86 29.72 11.87
CA GLU A 127 14.67 29.50 13.31
C GLU A 127 13.83 28.25 13.59
N ARG A 128 12.76 28.05 12.81
CA ARG A 128 11.89 26.87 12.90
C ARG A 128 12.64 25.59 12.49
N VAL A 129 13.46 25.65 11.44
CA VAL A 129 14.28 24.51 10.99
C VAL A 129 15.31 24.14 12.06
N GLU A 130 16.07 25.10 12.57
CA GLU A 130 17.07 24.90 13.62
C GLU A 130 16.46 24.30 14.90
N SER A 131 15.29 24.80 15.32
CA SER A 131 14.57 24.27 16.49
C SER A 131 14.17 22.81 16.32
N ASN A 132 13.69 22.42 15.14
CA ASN A 132 13.30 21.04 14.86
C ASN A 132 14.52 20.13 14.66
N LEU A 133 15.60 20.64 14.08
CA LEU A 133 16.85 19.93 13.91
C LEU A 133 17.48 19.57 15.26
N LYS A 134 17.51 20.51 16.22
CA LYS A 134 17.92 20.23 17.61
C LYS A 134 17.09 19.11 18.25
N LYS A 135 15.77 19.08 18.01
CA LYS A 135 14.89 17.99 18.50
C LYS A 135 15.21 16.66 17.83
N LEU A 136 15.46 16.67 16.51
CA LEU A 136 15.85 15.48 15.76
C LEU A 136 17.17 14.92 16.31
N THR A 137 18.20 15.76 16.41
CA THR A 137 19.52 15.41 16.94
C THR A 137 19.42 14.84 18.36
N LYS A 138 18.65 15.48 19.25
CA LYS A 138 18.43 15.00 20.62
C LYS A 138 17.75 13.62 20.69
N ASN A 139 16.85 13.34 19.74
CA ASN A 139 16.11 12.07 19.71
C ASN A 139 16.81 10.99 18.89
N TYR A 140 17.87 11.32 18.15
CA TYR A 140 18.56 10.41 17.24
C TYR A 140 19.03 9.14 17.95
N GLU A 141 19.69 9.27 19.10
CA GLU A 141 20.17 8.12 19.88
C GLU A 141 19.03 7.20 20.31
N LYS A 142 17.90 7.77 20.74
CA LYS A 142 16.70 7.00 21.10
C LYS A 142 16.12 6.25 19.90
N CYS A 143 16.11 6.89 18.73
CA CYS A 143 15.69 6.28 17.48
C CYS A 143 16.62 5.14 17.08
N GLN A 144 17.94 5.34 17.13
CA GLN A 144 18.93 4.30 16.87
C GLN A 144 18.72 3.09 17.77
N VAL A 145 18.60 3.30 19.09
CA VAL A 145 18.37 2.21 20.05
C VAL A 145 17.07 1.46 19.75
N PHE A 146 15.97 2.17 19.47
CA PHE A 146 14.69 1.55 19.13
C PHE A 146 14.79 0.66 17.89
N PHE A 147 15.40 1.16 16.81
CA PHE A 147 15.51 0.42 15.56
C PHE A 147 16.53 -0.72 15.60
N SER A 148 17.68 -0.53 16.26
CA SER A 148 18.67 -1.59 16.50
C SER A 148 18.13 -2.75 17.34
N ASN A 149 17.16 -2.49 18.23
CA ASN A 149 16.52 -3.53 19.03
C ASN A 149 15.36 -4.22 18.30
N LYS A 150 14.63 -3.52 17.41
CA LYS A 150 13.52 -4.09 16.63
C LYS A 150 13.96 -4.88 15.40
N THR A 151 15.12 -4.60 14.81
CA THR A 151 15.69 -5.42 13.72
C THR A 151 15.97 -6.86 14.13
N ARG A 152 16.02 -7.18 15.43
CA ARG A 152 16.16 -8.55 15.95
C ARG A 152 14.86 -9.37 15.93
N ASN A 153 13.69 -8.74 15.76
CA ASN A 153 12.40 -9.41 15.64
C ASN A 153 11.48 -8.63 14.68
N PRO A 154 11.76 -8.65 13.37
CA PRO A 154 10.84 -8.11 12.38
C PRO A 154 9.58 -8.99 12.35
N ASN A 155 8.42 -8.42 12.71
CA ASN A 155 7.15 -9.06 12.41
C ASN A 155 6.98 -9.06 10.88
N THR A 156 6.73 -10.24 10.31
CA THR A 156 6.88 -10.55 8.89
C THR A 156 6.10 -9.63 7.96
N LYS A 157 6.75 -9.32 6.82
CA LYS A 157 6.17 -8.68 5.64
C LYS A 157 5.51 -9.74 4.75
N GLN A 158 4.54 -9.29 3.97
CA GLN A 158 3.78 -10.07 3.00
C GLN A 158 4.70 -10.91 2.10
N GLU A 159 4.50 -12.22 2.14
CA GLU A 159 5.18 -13.15 1.25
C GLU A 159 4.46 -13.19 -0.10
N THR A 160 5.23 -13.10 -1.19
CA THR A 160 4.73 -13.26 -2.56
C THR A 160 4.61 -14.74 -2.89
N PHE A 161 3.79 -15.07 -3.89
CA PHE A 161 3.43 -16.45 -4.26
C PHE A 161 4.65 -17.37 -4.50
N ASP A 162 5.80 -16.81 -4.89
CA ASP A 162 7.04 -17.55 -5.17
C ASP A 162 7.65 -18.21 -3.92
N SER A 163 7.35 -17.74 -2.70
CA SER A 163 7.85 -18.37 -1.46
C SER A 163 7.07 -19.62 -1.05
N ILE A 164 5.89 -19.84 -1.65
CA ILE A 164 4.97 -20.93 -1.27
C ILE A 164 5.28 -22.23 -2.03
N PHE A 165 5.97 -22.15 -3.19
CA PHE A 165 6.21 -23.29 -4.07
C PHE A 165 7.68 -23.77 -4.12
N SER A 166 8.56 -23.19 -3.31
CA SER A 166 9.92 -23.73 -3.11
C SER A 166 9.95 -24.73 -1.94
N THR A 167 9.37 -25.90 -2.15
CA THR A 167 9.69 -27.15 -1.43
C THR A 167 9.46 -28.34 -2.36
#